data_AF-A0A8H7PAW9-F1
#
_entry.id   AF-A0A8H7PAW9-F1
#
_cell.length_a   1.000
_cell.length_b   1.000
_cell.length_c   1.000
_cell.angle_alpha   90.00
_cell.angle_beta   90.00
_cell.angle_gamma   90.00
#
_symmetry.space_group_name_H-M   'P 1'
#
loop_
_entity.id
_entity.type
_entity.pdbx_description
1 polymer ?
#
loop_
_entity_poly.entity_id
_entity_poly.type
_entity_poly.pdbx_seq_one_letter_code
_entity_poly.pdbx_strand_id
1 'polypeptide(L)'
;MQSQQKFARLFQEKPELQQLVLDLKSALEKEGVDVQGNAMPSKLEIFKIIMKPNVRDAVMKVSAAFQEAGINPKEMMEELMAMQKYLGSK
;
A
#
# COMPACT_ATOMS: atom_id res chain seq x y z
N MET A 1 -16.63 -5.67 2.25
CA MET A 1 -16.97 -4.91 3.47
C MET A 1 -16.29 -5.45 4.74
N GLN A 2 -16.01 -6.76 4.87
CA GLN A 2 -15.29 -7.28 6.05
C GLN A 2 -13.79 -6.94 6.09
N SER A 3 -13.13 -6.87 4.93
CA SER A 3 -11.69 -6.57 4.84
C SER A 3 -11.38 -5.15 5.35
N GLN A 4 -12.09 -4.11 4.90
CA GLN A 4 -11.88 -2.72 5.37
C GLN A 4 -11.93 -2.56 6.90
N GLN A 5 -12.85 -3.25 7.59
CA GLN A 5 -12.89 -3.22 9.06
C GLN A 5 -11.70 -3.94 9.70
N LYS A 6 -11.23 -5.04 9.10
CA LYS A 6 -10.04 -5.77 9.54
C LYS A 6 -8.79 -4.88 9.43
N PHE A 7 -8.62 -4.17 8.30
CA PHE A 7 -7.52 -3.23 8.12
C PHE A 7 -7.61 -2.03 9.08
N ALA A 8 -8.79 -1.43 9.23
CA ALA A 8 -8.98 -0.32 10.17
C ALA A 8 -8.61 -0.72 11.61
N ARG A 9 -9.04 -1.90 12.06
CA ARG A 9 -8.63 -2.45 13.37
C ARG A 9 -7.13 -2.72 13.41
N LEU A 10 -6.56 -3.30 12.35
CA LEU A 10 -5.12 -3.54 12.24
C LEU A 10 -4.29 -2.26 12.44
N PHE A 11 -4.71 -1.14 11.85
CA PHE A 11 -4.04 0.15 12.00
C PHE A 11 -4.19 0.72 13.42
N GLN A 12 -5.30 0.43 14.10
CA GLN A 12 -5.47 0.79 15.52
C GLN A 12 -4.63 -0.09 16.45
N GLU A 13 -4.50 -1.39 16.14
CA GLU A 13 -3.78 -2.37 16.96
C GLU A 13 -2.26 -2.34 16.71
N LYS A 14 -1.85 -1.99 15.48
CA LYS A 14 -0.45 -1.92 15.06
C LYS A 14 -0.16 -0.53 14.46
N PRO A 15 0.17 0.48 15.29
CA PRO A 15 0.54 1.80 14.79
C PRO A 15 1.80 1.78 13.92
N GLU A 16 2.66 0.77 14.10
CA GLU A 16 3.83 0.53 13.24
C GLU A 16 3.44 0.29 11.78
N LEU A 17 2.30 -0.37 11.53
CA LEU A 17 1.77 -0.59 10.20
C LEU A 17 1.37 0.71 9.52
N GLN A 18 0.82 1.65 10.28
CA GLN A 18 0.52 2.99 9.78
C GLN A 18 1.80 3.71 9.36
N GLN A 19 2.87 3.58 10.15
CA GLN A 19 4.16 4.17 9.82
C GLN A 19 4.78 3.55 8.56
N LEU A 20 4.68 2.22 8.40
CA LEU A 20 5.17 1.52 7.21
C LEU A 20 4.40 1.95 5.94
N VAL A 21 3.08 2.17 6.05
CA VAL A 21 2.28 2.67 4.92
C VAL A 21 2.63 4.12 4.57
N LEU A 22 2.91 4.97 5.57
CA LEU A 22 3.39 6.33 5.35
C LEU A 22 4.79 6.37 4.71
N ASP A 23 5.67 5.45 5.11
CA ASP A 23 7.01 5.30 4.52
C ASP A 23 6.93 4.83 3.07
N LEU A 24 6.05 3.85 2.78
CA LEU A 24 5.74 3.42 1.42
C LEU A 24 5.19 4.56 0.57
N LYS A 25 4.23 5.34 1.08
CA LYS A 25 3.70 6.52 0.39
C LYS A 25 4.82 7.52 0.09
N SER A 26 5.66 7.83 1.07
CA SER A 26 6.80 8.75 0.91
C SER A 26 7.81 8.23 -0.12
N ALA A 27 8.08 6.92 -0.13
CA ALA A 27 8.95 6.30 -1.13
C ALA A 27 8.35 6.43 -2.53
N LEU A 28 7.04 6.20 -2.69
CA LEU A 28 6.34 6.36 -3.97
C LEU A 28 6.35 7.82 -4.45
N GLU A 29 6.04 8.78 -3.58
CA GLU A 29 6.06 10.22 -3.91
C GLU A 29 7.47 10.69 -4.34
N LYS A 30 8.53 10.19 -3.69
CA LYS A 30 9.92 10.47 -4.09
C LYS A 30 10.26 9.93 -5.49
N GLU A 31 9.61 8.86 -5.91
CA GLU A 31 9.79 8.29 -7.25
C GLU A 31 8.90 8.95 -8.31
N GLY A 32 8.18 10.03 -7.96
CA GLY A 32 7.29 10.76 -8.85
C GLY A 32 5.91 10.11 -9.01
N VAL A 33 5.57 9.16 -8.14
CA VAL A 33 4.26 8.52 -8.14
C VAL A 33 3.30 9.35 -7.31
N ASP A 34 2.40 10.03 -8.00
CA ASP A 34 1.31 10.71 -7.32
C ASP A 34 0.23 9.68 -6.92
N VAL A 35 0.26 9.28 -5.65
CA VAL A 35 -0.73 8.35 -5.06
C VAL A 35 -2.10 9.03 -4.88
N GLN A 36 -2.17 10.36 -5.01
CA GLN A 36 -3.36 11.20 -4.87
C GLN A 36 -3.86 11.75 -6.23
N GLY A 37 -3.12 11.47 -7.31
CA GLY A 37 -3.33 12.02 -8.63
C GLY A 37 -4.29 11.19 -9.46
N ASN A 38 -4.96 11.86 -10.40
CA ASN A 38 -6.00 11.28 -11.26
C ASN A 38 -5.49 10.27 -12.30
N ALA A 39 -4.18 10.04 -12.37
CA ALA A 39 -3.54 9.17 -13.36
C ALA A 39 -2.83 8.01 -12.65
N MET A 40 -3.45 6.84 -12.69
CA MET A 40 -2.82 5.62 -12.20
C MET A 40 -1.62 5.27 -13.10
N PRO A 41 -0.41 5.08 -12.54
CA PRO A 41 0.72 4.59 -13.31
C PRO A 41 0.38 3.23 -13.91
N SER A 42 0.85 2.99 -15.14
CA SER A 42 0.62 1.72 -15.81
C SER A 42 1.19 0.55 -15.01
N LYS A 43 0.69 -0.69 -15.20
CA LYS A 43 1.23 -1.88 -14.51
C LYS A 43 2.75 -2.01 -14.65
N LEU A 44 3.30 -1.67 -15.82
CA LEU A 44 4.74 -1.65 -16.08
C LEU A 44 5.47 -0.58 -15.27
N GLU A 45 4.87 0.59 -15.08
CA GLU A 45 5.44 1.65 -14.27
C GLU A 45 5.43 1.26 -12.80
N ILE A 46 4.29 0.79 -12.29
CA ILE A 46 4.17 0.26 -10.93
C ILE A 46 5.23 -0.81 -10.68
N PHE A 47 5.41 -1.74 -11.63
CA PHE A 47 6.44 -2.77 -11.52
C PHE A 47 7.86 -2.19 -11.46
N LYS A 48 8.20 -1.24 -12.35
CA LYS A 48 9.50 -0.54 -12.32
C LYS A 48 9.71 0.20 -11.00
N ILE A 49 8.67 0.83 -10.46
CA ILE A 49 8.69 1.57 -9.20
C ILE A 49 8.95 0.61 -8.04
N ILE A 50 8.20 -0.50 -7.94
CA ILE A 50 8.38 -1.52 -6.89
C ILE A 50 9.78 -2.16 -6.97
N MET A 51 10.37 -2.24 -8.15
CA MET A 51 11.73 -2.75 -8.31
C MET A 51 12.82 -1.81 -7.77
N LYS A 52 12.52 -0.52 -7.56
CA LYS A 52 13.48 0.42 -6.99
C LYS A 52 13.76 0.04 -5.54
N PRO A 53 15.02 0.02 -5.11
CA PRO A 53 15.40 -0.51 -3.79
C PRO A 53 14.64 0.16 -2.64
N ASN A 54 14.46 1.48 -2.72
CA ASN A 54 13.75 2.31 -1.73
C ASN A 54 12.28 1.89 -1.57
N VAL A 55 11.59 1.66 -2.69
CA VAL A 55 10.19 1.26 -2.70
C VAL A 55 10.05 -0.22 -2.39
N ARG A 56 10.94 -1.05 -2.93
CA ARG A 56 10.96 -2.50 -2.69
C ARG A 56 11.07 -2.81 -1.21
N ASP A 57 11.97 -2.14 -0.51
CA ASP A 57 12.19 -2.31 0.92
C ASP A 57 10.94 -1.92 1.73
N ALA A 58 10.34 -0.78 1.41
CA ALA A 58 9.08 -0.34 2.03
C ALA A 58 7.92 -1.31 1.75
N VAL A 59 7.76 -1.76 0.49
CA VAL A 59 6.75 -2.77 0.11
C VAL A 59 6.97 -4.08 0.85
N MET A 60 8.23 -4.53 0.97
CA MET A 60 8.56 -5.76 1.71
C MET A 60 8.19 -5.64 3.18
N LYS A 61 8.56 -4.54 3.85
CA LYS A 61 8.22 -4.30 5.26
C LYS A 61 6.71 -4.25 5.49
N VAL A 62 5.99 -3.52 4.64
CA VAL A 62 4.53 -3.46 4.67
C VAL A 62 3.94 -4.86 4.50
N SER A 63 4.39 -5.62 3.49
CA SER A 63 3.89 -6.97 3.23
C SER A 63 4.16 -7.94 4.38
N ALA A 64 5.34 -7.86 5.00
CA ALA A 64 5.69 -8.67 6.16
C ALA A 64 4.78 -8.35 7.36
N ALA A 65 4.61 -7.07 7.67
CA ALA A 65 3.75 -6.63 8.77
C ALA A 65 2.28 -7.05 8.57
N PHE A 66 1.80 -7.03 7.32
CA PHE A 66 0.46 -7.55 6.97
C PHE A 66 0.38 -9.07 7.14
N GLN A 67 1.38 -9.83 6.69
CA GLN A 67 1.43 -11.27 6.91
C GLN A 67 1.46 -11.63 8.41
N GLU A 68 2.27 -10.92 9.20
CA GLU A 68 2.34 -11.09 10.67
C GLU A 68 1.02 -10.75 11.38
N ALA A 69 0.20 -9.90 10.75
CA ALA A 69 -1.12 -9.56 11.27
C ALA A 69 -2.23 -10.49 10.72
N GLY A 70 -1.87 -11.59 10.06
CA GLY A 70 -2.81 -12.56 9.52
C GLY A 70 -3.60 -12.05 8.31
N ILE A 71 -3.06 -11.08 7.59
CA ILE A 71 -3.58 -10.62 6.30
C ILE A 71 -2.81 -11.32 5.19
N ASN A 72 -3.52 -12.04 4.33
CA ASN A 72 -2.88 -12.71 3.22
C ASN A 72 -2.44 -11.67 2.16
N PRO A 73 -1.26 -11.77 1.52
CA PRO A 73 -0.82 -10.83 0.49
C PRO A 73 -1.81 -10.65 -0.67
N LYS A 74 -2.64 -11.66 -0.96
CA LYS A 74 -3.74 -11.54 -1.92
C LYS A 74 -4.83 -10.56 -1.44
N GLU A 75 -5.26 -10.69 -0.18
CA GLU A 75 -6.22 -9.76 0.44
C GLU A 75 -5.67 -8.34 0.53
N MET A 76 -4.36 -8.20 0.83
CA MET A 76 -3.68 -6.91 0.83
C MET A 76 -3.72 -6.24 -0.54
N MET A 77 -3.43 -6.97 -1.63
CA MET A 77 -3.50 -6.40 -2.98
C MET A 77 -4.93 -6.04 -3.38
N GLU A 78 -5.92 -6.86 -3.03
CA GLU A 78 -7.33 -6.56 -3.30
C GLU A 78 -7.78 -5.30 -2.56
N GLU A 79 -7.38 -5.13 -1.30
CA GLU A 79 -7.72 -3.94 -0.50
C GLU A 79 -6.94 -2.70 -0.92
N LEU A 80 -5.67 -2.82 -1.30
CA LEU A 80 -4.92 -1.70 -1.90
C LEU A 80 -5.59 -1.24 -3.19
N MET A 81 -5.99 -2.17 -4.07
CA MET A 81 -6.73 -1.83 -5.29
C MET A 81 -8.11 -1.22 -4.97
N ALA A 82 -8.79 -1.70 -3.94
CA ALA A 82 -10.08 -1.17 -3.51
C ALA A 82 -9.96 0.25 -2.91
N MET A 83 -8.95 0.50 -2.07
CA MET A 83 -8.64 1.82 -1.55
C MET A 83 -8.26 2.78 -2.67
N GLN A 84 -7.49 2.33 -3.66
CA GLN A 84 -7.13 3.16 -4.81
C GLN A 84 -8.35 3.52 -5.66
N LYS A 85 -9.31 2.60 -5.82
CA LYS A 85 -10.58 2.88 -6.52
C LYS A 85 -11.43 3.92 -5.77
N TYR A 86 -11.33 3.94 -4.45
CA TYR A 86 -12.02 4.92 -3.60
C TYR A 86 -11.30 6.29 -3.59
N LEU A 87 -9.96 6.29 -3.60
CA LEU A 87 -9.14 7.51 -3.64
C LEU A 87 -9.05 8.14 -5.04
N GLY A 88 -9.22 7.35 -6.10
CA GLY A 88 -9.21 7.77 -7.50
C GLY A 88 -10.60 8.00 -8.12
N SER A 89 -11.68 7.82 -7.37
CA SER A 89 -13.02 8.25 -7.81
C SER A 89 -13.34 9.61 -7.20
N LYS A 90 -13.05 10.66 -7.97
CA LYS A 90 -13.76 11.93 -7.90
C LYS A 90 -14.32 12.25 -9.27
#